data_AF-A0A2P2D914-F1
#
_entry.id   AF-A0A2P2D914-F1
#
_cell.length_a   1.000
_cell.length_b   1.000
_cell.length_c   1.000
_cell.angle_alpha   90.00
_cell.angle_beta   90.00
_cell.angle_gamma   90.00
#
_symmetry.space_group_name_H-M   'P 1'
#
loop_
_entity.id
_entity.type
_entity.pdbx_description
1 polymer ?
#
loop_
_entity_poly.entity_id
_entity_poly.type
_entity_poly.pdbx_seq_one_letter_code
_entity_poly.pdbx_strand_id
1 'polypeptide(L)'
;MIIRNIGFFLFCFLFPLCSSRYYLTIVSPGVTSDYRLKSIGGIRMLEASYYGTWHYTQTAFYLEPENLDALLFDPNNHILNYKELFDSVSKDKSSVWILFEYCYDQTKPIQIDEDKEQYQFEWNGNEPKSKISYLYPYSYYKKGNRIRQKLPFYQSERYPKNEWKQTTGYDQYFCVRNLLEFDGSLQKKGTNELKVVTPREQILYYEYQFDHKFIFYAEEEIN
;
A
#
# COMPACT_ATOMS: atom_id res chain seq x y z
N MET A 1 0.02 -38.92 -53.76
CA MET A 1 0.72 -38.91 -52.46
C MET A 1 1.10 -37.48 -52.06
N ILE A 2 0.13 -36.65 -51.65
CA ILE A 2 0.37 -35.40 -50.88
C ILE A 2 -0.84 -35.21 -49.94
N ILE A 3 -1.11 -36.23 -49.11
CA ILE A 3 -1.94 -36.09 -47.92
C ILE A 3 -0.96 -36.12 -46.76
N ARG A 4 -0.22 -35.03 -46.56
CA ARG A 4 0.72 -34.93 -45.43
C ARG A 4 1.16 -33.50 -45.11
N ASN A 5 0.31 -32.49 -45.32
CA ASN A 5 0.66 -31.12 -44.95
C ASN A 5 -0.48 -30.29 -44.36
N ILE A 6 -1.62 -30.91 -44.00
CA ILE A 6 -2.76 -30.19 -43.40
C ILE A 6 -2.85 -30.42 -41.88
N GLY A 7 -2.08 -31.36 -41.32
CA GLY A 7 -2.14 -31.74 -39.91
C GLY A 7 -1.23 -30.96 -38.96
N PHE A 8 -0.44 -29.99 -39.44
CA PHE A 8 0.53 -29.26 -38.59
C PHE A 8 0.18 -27.78 -38.36
N PHE A 9 -0.79 -27.24 -39.10
CA PHE A 9 -1.16 -25.83 -39.00
C PHE A 9 -2.39 -25.56 -38.13
N LEU A 10 -3.05 -26.60 -37.61
CA LEU A 10 -4.29 -26.47 -36.82
C LEU A 10 -4.09 -26.69 -35.31
N PHE A 11 -2.85 -26.74 -34.81
CA PHE A 11 -2.56 -27.06 -33.41
C PHE A 11 -1.97 -25.90 -32.58
N CYS A 12 -1.85 -24.69 -33.16
CA CYS A 12 -1.20 -23.55 -32.48
C CYS A 12 -2.11 -22.36 -32.14
N PHE A 13 -3.44 -22.46 -32.35
CA PHE A 13 -4.38 -21.34 -32.11
C PHE A 13 -5.34 -21.55 -30.92
N LEU A 14 -5.02 -22.47 -30.02
CA LEU A 14 -5.76 -22.66 -28.76
C LEU A 14 -4.83 -22.57 -27.55
N PHE A 15 -4.00 -21.53 -27.51
CA PHE A 15 -3.62 -20.98 -26.20
C PHE A 15 -4.74 -20.01 -25.83
N PRO A 16 -5.55 -20.29 -24.80
CA PRO A 16 -6.24 -19.19 -24.15
C PRO A 16 -5.11 -18.28 -23.67
N LEU A 17 -5.06 -17.07 -24.23
CA LEU A 17 -4.38 -15.93 -23.63
C LEU A 17 -5.08 -15.66 -22.29
N CYS A 18 -4.87 -16.53 -21.30
CA CYS A 18 -4.88 -16.14 -19.90
C CYS A 18 -3.58 -15.38 -19.64
N SER A 19 -3.39 -14.28 -20.37
CA SER A 19 -2.47 -13.23 -19.99
C SER A 19 -3.17 -12.37 -18.95
N SER A 20 -3.32 -12.88 -17.72
CA SER A 20 -3.53 -12.00 -16.57
C SER A 20 -2.19 -11.30 -16.31
N ARG A 21 -1.89 -10.28 -17.12
CA ARG A 21 -0.75 -9.38 -16.95
C ARG A 21 -1.05 -8.36 -15.85
N TYR A 22 -1.31 -8.81 -14.64
CA TYR A 22 -1.32 -7.90 -13.49
C TYR A 22 -0.60 -8.62 -12.36
N TYR A 23 0.66 -8.24 -12.17
CA TYR A 23 1.43 -8.64 -10.99
C TYR A 23 0.75 -8.00 -9.78
N LEU A 24 -0.13 -8.77 -9.16
CA LEU A 24 -0.78 -8.46 -7.89
C LEU A 24 0.32 -8.14 -6.89
N THR A 25 0.54 -6.85 -6.69
CA THR A 25 1.67 -6.36 -5.91
C THR A 25 1.20 -6.33 -4.47
N ILE A 26 1.58 -7.36 -3.70
CA ILE A 26 1.34 -7.40 -2.26
C ILE A 26 2.09 -6.20 -1.65
N VAL A 27 1.38 -5.32 -0.95
CA VAL A 27 1.95 -4.17 -0.23
C VAL A 27 2.31 -4.59 1.19
N SER A 28 1.45 -5.38 1.80
CA SER A 28 1.64 -6.17 3.02
C SER A 28 0.60 -7.30 3.03
N PRO A 29 0.69 -8.30 3.91
CA PRO A 29 -0.40 -9.27 4.07
C PRO A 29 -1.74 -8.55 4.24
N GLY A 30 -2.74 -8.95 3.46
CA GLY A 30 -4.06 -8.32 3.44
C GLY A 30 -4.20 -7.03 2.62
N VAL A 31 -3.10 -6.41 2.15
CA VAL A 31 -3.14 -5.21 1.30
C VAL A 31 -2.47 -5.49 -0.03
N THR A 32 -3.22 -5.29 -1.11
CA THR A 32 -2.73 -5.46 -2.47
C THR A 32 -2.86 -4.15 -3.23
N SER A 33 -2.07 -3.99 -4.29
CA SER A 33 -2.15 -2.84 -5.19
C SER A 33 -3.54 -2.63 -5.79
N ASP A 34 -4.37 -3.66 -5.84
CA ASP A 34 -5.70 -3.59 -6.43
C ASP A 34 -6.63 -2.69 -5.62
N TYR A 35 -6.45 -2.63 -4.29
CA TYR A 35 -7.23 -1.78 -3.42
C TYR A 35 -6.69 -0.35 -3.30
N ARG A 36 -5.75 0.04 -4.16
CA ARG A 36 -5.19 1.41 -4.17
C ARG A 36 -6.27 2.42 -4.53
N LEU A 37 -6.35 3.51 -3.77
CA LEU A 37 -7.18 4.66 -4.12
C LEU A 37 -6.46 5.50 -5.18
N LYS A 38 -7.25 5.99 -6.15
CA LYS A 38 -6.79 6.86 -7.22
C LYS A 38 -6.46 8.24 -6.68
N SER A 39 -5.29 8.78 -6.99
CA SER A 39 -4.95 10.16 -6.62
C SER A 39 -5.57 11.13 -7.64
N ILE A 40 -6.40 12.07 -7.18
CA ILE A 40 -7.14 13.01 -8.05
C ILE A 40 -6.66 14.46 -7.98
N GLY A 41 -5.69 14.75 -7.11
CA GLY A 41 -5.13 16.09 -7.01
C GLY A 41 -4.14 16.22 -5.85
N GLY A 42 -3.17 17.10 -6.04
CA GLY A 42 -2.16 17.43 -5.04
C GLY A 42 -0.84 17.90 -5.65
N ILE A 43 -0.31 19.03 -5.18
CA ILE A 43 1.03 19.49 -5.55
C ILE A 43 2.05 18.65 -4.77
N ARG A 44 2.40 17.45 -5.26
CA ARG A 44 3.44 16.57 -4.67
C ARG A 44 4.75 17.30 -4.30
N MET A 45 5.00 18.45 -4.92
CA MET A 45 6.23 19.22 -4.75
C MET A 45 6.43 19.78 -3.34
N LEU A 46 5.42 20.05 -2.51
CA LEU A 46 5.70 20.78 -1.24
C LEU A 46 6.48 19.93 -0.23
N GLU A 47 6.01 18.75 0.12
CA GLU A 47 6.74 17.87 1.07
C GLU A 47 8.10 17.41 0.51
N ALA A 48 8.14 17.02 -0.77
CA ALA A 48 9.37 16.60 -1.43
C ALA A 48 10.42 17.74 -1.50
N SER A 49 9.99 18.97 -1.80
CA SER A 49 10.87 20.14 -1.88
C SER A 49 11.33 20.60 -0.51
N TYR A 50 10.44 20.57 0.49
CA TYR A 50 10.77 20.93 1.87
C TYR A 50 11.95 20.09 2.40
N TYR A 51 11.92 18.78 2.12
CA TYR A 51 12.98 17.86 2.52
C TYR A 51 14.15 17.76 1.52
N GLY A 52 14.09 18.50 0.41
CA GLY A 52 15.09 18.43 -0.66
C GLY A 52 15.32 16.99 -1.14
N THR A 53 14.24 16.22 -1.27
CA THR A 53 14.27 14.80 -1.64
C THR A 53 13.49 14.55 -2.92
N TRP A 54 14.02 13.65 -3.74
CA TRP A 54 13.35 13.10 -4.91
C TRP A 54 12.54 11.83 -4.58
N HIS A 55 12.61 11.37 -3.33
CA HIS A 55 12.08 10.09 -2.87
C HIS A 55 11.03 10.28 -1.79
N TYR A 56 10.00 11.04 -2.13
CA TYR A 56 8.81 11.21 -1.30
C TYR A 56 7.59 10.70 -2.07
N THR A 57 7.01 9.60 -1.61
CA THR A 57 5.87 8.93 -2.26
C THR A 57 4.73 8.82 -1.28
N GLN A 58 3.50 8.94 -1.77
CA GLN A 58 2.28 8.84 -0.97
C GLN A 58 1.27 7.97 -1.71
N THR A 59 0.61 7.09 -0.97
CA THR A 59 -0.39 6.17 -1.50
C THR A 59 -1.45 5.87 -0.44
N ALA A 60 -2.68 5.66 -0.86
CA ALA A 60 -3.76 5.22 0.02
C ALA A 60 -4.34 3.89 -0.48
N PHE A 61 -4.78 3.04 0.44
CA PHE A 61 -5.39 1.75 0.13
C PHE A 61 -6.67 1.55 0.95
N TYR A 62 -7.69 1.02 0.30
CA TYR A 62 -8.87 0.49 0.96
C TYR A 62 -8.54 -0.87 1.58
N LEU A 63 -9.07 -1.13 2.76
CA LEU A 63 -8.90 -2.40 3.46
C LEU A 63 -10.25 -3.08 3.59
N GLU A 64 -10.40 -4.24 2.95
CA GLU A 64 -11.52 -5.13 3.23
C GLU A 64 -11.46 -5.59 4.70
N PRO A 65 -12.59 -5.62 5.44
CA PRO A 65 -12.61 -5.99 6.86
C PRO A 65 -11.97 -7.35 7.15
N GLU A 66 -12.05 -8.30 6.22
CA GLU A 66 -11.46 -9.64 6.34
C GLU A 66 -9.93 -9.62 6.34
N ASN A 67 -9.33 -8.59 5.76
CA ASN A 67 -7.88 -8.47 5.60
C ASN A 67 -7.20 -7.72 6.75
N LEU A 68 -7.98 -7.10 7.65
CA LEU A 68 -7.44 -6.32 8.76
C LEU A 68 -6.50 -7.14 9.64
N ASP A 69 -6.91 -8.34 10.04
CA ASP A 69 -6.08 -9.21 10.89
C ASP A 69 -4.76 -9.57 10.21
N ALA A 70 -4.79 -9.87 8.90
CA ALA A 70 -3.57 -10.17 8.16
C ALA A 70 -2.59 -8.99 8.17
N LEU A 71 -3.10 -7.75 8.02
CA LEU A 71 -2.29 -6.55 8.13
C LEU A 71 -1.72 -6.39 9.54
N LEU A 72 -2.56 -6.49 10.58
CA LEU A 72 -2.15 -6.25 11.98
C LEU A 72 -1.08 -7.23 12.46
N PHE A 73 -1.17 -8.50 12.04
CA PHE A 73 -0.22 -9.55 12.38
C PHE A 73 0.97 -9.66 11.41
N ASP A 74 1.16 -8.70 10.49
CA ASP A 74 2.37 -8.65 9.66
C ASP A 74 3.61 -8.54 10.55
N PRO A 75 4.54 -9.51 10.51
CA PRO A 75 5.77 -9.44 11.30
C PRO A 75 6.58 -8.16 11.07
N ASN A 76 6.51 -7.57 9.87
CA ASN A 76 7.20 -6.32 9.55
C ASN A 76 6.69 -5.12 10.37
N ASN A 77 5.42 -5.14 10.78
CA ASN A 77 4.85 -4.12 11.66
C ASN A 77 5.51 -4.13 13.05
N HIS A 78 5.99 -5.29 13.51
CA HIS A 78 6.55 -5.46 14.85
C HIS A 78 8.08 -5.28 14.92
N ILE A 79 8.75 -5.01 13.79
CA ILE A 79 10.20 -4.79 13.77
C ILE A 79 10.57 -3.48 14.46
N LEU A 80 9.77 -2.43 14.24
CA LEU A 80 10.07 -1.06 14.67
C LEU A 80 9.03 -0.49 15.64
N ASN A 81 7.94 -1.23 15.91
CA ASN A 81 6.82 -0.74 16.69
C ASN A 81 6.47 -1.73 17.80
N TYR A 82 5.96 -1.19 18.91
CA TYR A 82 5.46 -1.97 20.04
C TYR A 82 4.22 -2.77 19.62
N LYS A 83 4.09 -4.00 20.13
CA LYS A 83 2.99 -4.90 19.77
C LYS A 83 1.63 -4.35 20.25
N GLU A 84 1.65 -3.73 21.42
CA GLU A 84 0.49 -3.14 22.11
C GLU A 84 -0.22 -2.09 21.24
N LEU A 85 0.51 -1.45 20.31
CA LEU A 85 -0.05 -0.50 19.35
C LEU A 85 -1.13 -1.17 18.48
N PHE A 86 -0.87 -2.38 18.01
CA PHE A 86 -1.78 -3.12 17.13
C PHE A 86 -2.88 -3.85 17.92
N ASP A 87 -2.62 -4.20 19.18
CA ASP A 87 -3.61 -4.80 20.07
C ASP A 87 -4.73 -3.80 20.44
N SER A 88 -4.47 -2.48 20.31
CA SER A 88 -5.45 -1.41 20.55
C SER A 88 -6.44 -1.17 19.40
N VAL A 89 -6.20 -1.78 18.23
CA VAL A 89 -7.01 -1.58 17.02
C VAL A 89 -8.38 -2.25 17.20
N SER A 90 -9.45 -1.48 17.02
CA SER A 90 -10.82 -2.01 16.95
C SER A 90 -10.94 -3.06 15.84
N LYS A 91 -11.66 -4.15 16.09
CA LYS A 91 -11.98 -5.17 15.08
C LYS A 91 -13.45 -5.13 14.65
N ASP A 92 -14.06 -3.94 14.76
CA ASP A 92 -15.43 -3.73 14.33
C ASP A 92 -15.53 -3.91 12.81
N LYS A 93 -16.32 -4.92 12.40
CA LYS A 93 -16.55 -5.24 10.99
C LYS A 93 -17.46 -4.24 10.28
N SER A 94 -18.15 -3.39 11.05
CA SER A 94 -18.95 -2.29 10.50
C SER A 94 -18.11 -1.04 10.22
N SER A 95 -16.84 -1.01 10.66
CA SER A 95 -15.91 0.07 10.34
C SER A 95 -15.32 -0.10 8.94
N VAL A 96 -15.02 1.03 8.30
CA VAL A 96 -14.22 1.08 7.07
C VAL A 96 -12.79 1.44 7.43
N TRP A 97 -11.85 0.69 6.86
CA TRP A 97 -10.43 0.87 7.10
C TRP A 97 -9.74 1.42 5.86
N ILE A 98 -8.91 2.45 6.05
CA ILE A 98 -8.08 3.02 5.01
C ILE A 98 -6.64 3.06 5.52
N LEU A 99 -5.71 2.52 4.72
CA LEU A 99 -4.28 2.61 4.98
C LEU A 99 -3.70 3.75 4.13
N PHE A 100 -3.29 4.82 4.77
CA PHE A 100 -2.50 5.86 4.11
C PHE A 100 -1.02 5.67 4.43
N GLU A 101 -0.19 5.56 3.40
CA GLU A 101 1.25 5.41 3.52
C GLU A 101 1.97 6.56 2.83
N TYR A 102 2.96 7.10 3.51
CA TYR A 102 3.94 7.96 2.88
C TYR A 102 5.36 7.49 3.20
N CYS A 103 6.23 7.55 2.21
CA CYS A 103 7.59 7.09 2.30
C CYS A 103 8.57 8.22 2.05
N TYR A 104 9.73 8.13 2.67
CA TYR A 104 10.69 9.22 2.66
C TYR A 104 12.14 8.73 2.51
N ASP A 105 13.02 9.66 2.16
CA ASP A 105 14.45 9.41 2.10
C ASP A 105 15.07 9.49 3.50
N GLN A 106 15.38 8.33 4.08
CA GLN A 106 16.03 8.21 5.39
C GLN A 106 17.38 8.94 5.49
N THR A 107 18.02 9.28 4.37
CA THR A 107 19.29 10.03 4.38
C THR A 107 19.09 11.52 4.67
N LYS A 108 17.83 11.98 4.70
CA LYS A 108 17.45 13.36 5.03
C LYS A 108 17.04 13.46 6.50
N PRO A 109 17.37 14.56 7.18
CA PRO A 109 16.94 14.81 8.55
C PRO A 109 15.44 15.18 8.57
N ILE A 110 14.59 14.16 8.57
CA ILE A 110 13.12 14.31 8.58
C ILE A 110 12.63 14.13 10.01
N GLN A 111 11.80 15.07 10.49
CA GLN A 111 11.19 15.02 11.82
C GLN A 111 9.96 14.09 11.82
N ILE A 112 10.19 12.80 11.59
CA ILE A 112 9.14 11.80 11.36
C ILE A 112 8.16 11.71 12.53
N ASP A 113 8.66 11.78 13.76
CA ASP A 113 7.82 11.67 14.96
C ASP A 113 6.89 12.86 15.15
N GLU A 114 7.31 14.06 14.75
CA GLU A 114 6.46 15.25 14.80
C GLU A 114 5.50 15.27 13.60
N ASP A 115 6.02 14.95 12.41
CA ASP A 115 5.26 14.94 11.17
C ASP A 115 4.08 13.98 11.20
N LYS A 116 4.28 12.74 11.68
CA LYS A 116 3.22 11.72 11.68
C LYS A 116 1.99 12.13 12.51
N GLU A 117 2.20 12.92 13.57
CA GLU A 117 1.11 13.42 14.40
C GLU A 117 0.31 14.54 13.72
N GLN A 118 0.98 15.34 12.89
CA GLN A 118 0.40 16.50 12.22
C GLN A 118 -0.42 16.17 10.95
N TYR A 119 -0.36 14.94 10.43
CA TYR A 119 -1.27 14.54 9.34
C TYR A 119 -2.72 14.48 9.80
N GLN A 120 -3.60 15.11 9.01
CA GLN A 120 -5.04 15.16 9.26
C GLN A 120 -5.85 14.40 8.20
N PHE A 121 -6.80 13.64 8.76
CA PHE A 121 -7.74 12.67 8.19
C PHE A 121 -9.13 13.19 7.87
N GLU A 122 -9.61 13.23 6.62
CA GLU A 122 -11.05 13.35 6.35
C GLU A 122 -11.49 12.34 5.28
N TRP A 123 -12.49 11.51 5.58
CA TRP A 123 -13.13 10.63 4.62
C TRP A 123 -14.61 11.00 4.46
N ASN A 124 -15.00 11.30 3.22
CA ASN A 124 -16.32 11.84 2.90
C ASN A 124 -16.70 13.08 3.75
N GLY A 125 -15.71 13.86 4.19
CA GLY A 125 -15.88 15.04 5.07
C GLY A 125 -15.96 14.73 6.57
N ASN A 126 -15.65 13.51 7.00
CA ASN A 126 -15.68 13.11 8.41
C ASN A 126 -14.30 12.67 8.88
N GLU A 127 -13.98 12.98 10.13
CA GLU A 127 -12.73 12.57 10.77
C GLU A 127 -12.73 11.07 11.12
N PRO A 128 -11.54 10.44 11.20
CA PRO A 128 -11.44 9.04 11.62
C PRO A 128 -11.86 8.85 13.09
N LYS A 129 -12.54 7.74 13.39
CA LYS A 129 -12.82 7.29 14.76
C LYS A 129 -11.52 7.03 15.53
N SER A 130 -10.54 6.44 14.83
CA SER A 130 -9.22 6.15 15.37
C SER A 130 -8.15 6.25 14.28
N LYS A 131 -6.95 6.66 14.68
CA LYS A 131 -5.74 6.74 13.85
C LYS A 131 -4.61 6.04 14.58
N ILE A 132 -3.93 5.13 13.89
CA ILE A 132 -2.68 4.55 14.37
C ILE A 132 -1.59 4.80 13.33
N SER A 133 -0.51 5.45 13.76
CA SER A 133 0.62 5.80 12.91
C SER A 133 1.85 5.00 13.32
N TYR A 134 2.46 4.27 12.38
CA TYR A 134 3.58 3.36 12.67
C TYR A 134 4.58 3.30 11.52
N LEU A 135 5.82 2.89 11.83
CA LEU A 135 6.88 2.75 10.85
C LEU A 135 6.79 1.38 10.16
N TYR A 136 6.95 1.36 8.85
CA TYR A 136 6.98 0.14 8.06
C TYR A 136 8.25 0.08 7.20
N PRO A 137 9.10 -0.95 7.37
CA PRO A 137 10.29 -1.11 6.56
C PRO A 137 9.96 -1.82 5.23
N TYR A 138 10.36 -1.20 4.12
CA TYR A 138 10.39 -1.84 2.80
C TYR A 138 11.81 -2.26 2.43
N SER A 139 11.92 -3.39 1.74
CA SER A 139 13.10 -3.68 0.94
C SER A 139 13.10 -2.82 -0.33
N TYR A 140 14.26 -2.37 -0.77
CA TYR A 140 14.38 -1.64 -2.02
C TYR A 140 15.64 -2.05 -2.79
N TYR A 141 15.64 -1.78 -4.09
CA TYR A 141 16.84 -1.80 -4.92
C TYR A 141 17.15 -0.39 -5.40
N LYS A 142 18.40 0.02 -5.25
CA LYS A 142 18.90 1.31 -5.73
C LYS A 142 19.71 1.12 -7.01
N LYS A 143 19.32 1.80 -8.08
CA LYS A 143 20.11 1.90 -9.32
C LYS A 143 20.35 3.37 -9.64
N GLY A 144 21.53 3.89 -9.28
CA GLY A 144 21.82 5.33 -9.34
C GLY A 144 20.93 6.12 -8.37
N ASN A 145 20.25 7.16 -8.86
CA ASN A 145 19.30 7.98 -8.10
C ASN A 145 17.87 7.43 -8.12
N ARG A 146 17.62 6.23 -8.65
CA ARG A 146 16.28 5.61 -8.63
C ARG A 146 16.21 4.56 -7.54
N ILE A 147 15.27 4.74 -6.62
CA ILE A 147 14.85 3.75 -5.64
C ILE A 147 13.62 3.05 -6.22
N ARG A 148 13.67 1.73 -6.36
CA ARG A 148 12.48 0.91 -6.62
C ARG A 148 12.23 0.02 -5.41
N GLN A 149 11.04 0.13 -4.84
CA GLN A 149 10.58 -0.79 -3.79
C GLN A 149 10.59 -2.22 -4.33
N LYS A 150 11.11 -3.15 -3.53
CA LYS A 150 11.05 -4.59 -3.79
C LYS A 150 9.97 -5.16 -2.88
N LEU A 151 8.95 -5.73 -3.51
CA LEU A 151 7.74 -6.27 -2.89
C LEU A 151 8.05 -7.42 -1.92
N PRO A 152 7.12 -7.75 -0.99
CA PRO A 152 7.44 -7.82 0.42
C PRO A 152 8.26 -9.03 0.82
N PHE A 153 8.77 -8.89 2.04
CA PHE A 153 9.82 -9.63 2.69
C PHE A 153 9.49 -11.11 2.92
N TYR A 154 9.71 -11.98 1.93
CA TYR A 154 9.81 -13.42 2.20
C TYR A 154 11.06 -14.01 1.55
N GLN A 155 12.25 -13.63 2.05
CA GLN A 155 13.42 -14.47 1.82
C GLN A 155 13.47 -15.54 2.91
N SER A 156 13.10 -16.76 2.53
CA SER A 156 13.30 -17.95 3.35
C SER A 156 14.79 -18.25 3.42
N GLU A 157 15.43 -17.95 4.54
CA GLU A 157 16.77 -18.47 4.82
C GLU A 157 16.63 -19.76 5.64
N ARG A 158 16.95 -20.90 5.01
CA ARG A 158 17.20 -22.15 5.74
C ARG A 158 18.53 -22.00 6.52
N TYR A 159 18.48 -21.48 7.74
CA TYR A 159 19.56 -21.64 8.72
C TYR A 159 19.49 -23.05 9.35
N PRO A 160 20.55 -23.59 10.00
CA PRO A 160 20.73 -25.02 10.26
C PRO A 160 19.82 -25.61 11.35
N LYS A 161 18.72 -24.94 11.70
CA LYS A 161 17.61 -25.43 12.51
C LYS A 161 16.34 -24.97 11.79
N ASN A 162 15.45 -25.90 11.45
CA ASN A 162 14.26 -25.76 10.60
C ASN A 162 13.18 -24.74 11.07
N GLU A 163 13.59 -23.57 11.56
CA GLU A 163 12.72 -22.45 11.91
C GLU A 163 12.74 -21.46 10.76
N TRP A 164 11.56 -21.09 10.27
CA TRP A 164 11.41 -20.05 9.27
C TRP A 164 11.77 -18.70 9.91
N LYS A 165 12.94 -18.17 9.57
CA LYS A 165 13.37 -16.84 10.03
C LYS A 165 13.22 -15.84 8.89
N GLN A 166 12.48 -14.77 9.13
CA GLN A 166 12.36 -13.63 8.21
C GLN A 166 13.51 -12.65 8.54
N THR A 167 14.42 -12.38 7.59
CA THR A 167 15.65 -11.59 7.83
C THR A 167 15.77 -10.40 6.88
N THR A 168 15.58 -9.15 7.33
CA THR A 168 15.61 -7.95 6.47
C THR A 168 16.93 -7.76 5.70
N GLY A 169 16.85 -7.49 4.39
CA GLY A 169 18.01 -7.14 3.56
C GLY A 169 18.61 -5.79 4.00
N TYR A 170 19.93 -5.66 3.85
CA TYR A 170 20.79 -4.66 4.52
C TYR A 170 20.49 -3.17 4.27
N ASP A 171 19.58 -2.81 3.34
CA ASP A 171 19.17 -1.42 3.07
C ASP A 171 17.63 -1.32 3.15
N GLN A 172 17.11 -0.58 4.14
CA GLN A 172 15.67 -0.41 4.40
C GLN A 172 15.17 0.95 3.87
N TYR A 173 14.05 0.99 3.17
CA TYR A 173 13.33 2.22 2.82
C TYR A 173 12.13 2.33 3.76
N PHE A 174 12.08 3.39 4.56
CA PHE A 174 11.05 3.52 5.58
C PHE A 174 9.83 4.28 5.06
N CYS A 175 8.67 3.78 5.43
CA CYS A 175 7.41 4.47 5.25
C CYS A 175 6.71 4.62 6.59
N VAL A 176 5.94 5.69 6.73
CA VAL A 176 4.97 5.84 7.80
C VAL A 176 3.64 5.38 7.27
N ARG A 177 3.03 4.43 7.97
CA ARG A 177 1.68 3.94 7.72
C ARG A 177 0.74 4.55 8.73
N ASN A 178 -0.40 5.03 8.25
CA ASN A 178 -1.50 5.52 9.04
C ASN A 178 -2.69 4.60 8.75
N LEU A 179 -3.02 3.76 9.73
CA LEU A 179 -4.22 2.95 9.69
C LEU A 179 -5.37 3.77 10.28
N LEU A 180 -6.36 4.05 9.44
CA LEU A 180 -7.48 4.94 9.75
C LEU A 180 -8.76 4.12 9.86
N GLU A 181 -9.49 4.30 10.96
CA GLU A 181 -10.82 3.71 11.17
C GLU A 181 -11.89 4.77 10.93
N PHE A 182 -12.88 4.46 10.10
CA PHE A 182 -14.03 5.31 9.87
C PHE A 182 -15.35 4.57 10.15
N ASP A 183 -16.41 5.33 10.40
CA ASP A 183 -17.75 4.75 10.50
C ASP A 183 -18.24 4.24 9.14
N GLY A 184 -18.49 2.93 9.00
CA GLY A 184 -18.90 2.37 7.70
C GLY A 184 -20.28 2.85 7.24
N SER A 185 -21.09 3.44 8.13
CA SER A 185 -22.33 4.13 7.75
C SER A 185 -22.11 5.30 6.78
N LEU A 186 -20.89 5.86 6.77
CA LEU A 186 -20.48 6.97 5.89
C LEU A 186 -20.06 6.51 4.49
N GLN A 187 -19.96 5.19 4.26
CA GLN A 187 -19.62 4.60 2.96
C GLN A 187 -20.74 4.90 1.95
N LYS A 188 -20.44 5.67 0.91
CA LYS A 188 -21.38 5.98 -0.16
C LYS A 188 -21.32 4.90 -1.23
N LYS A 189 -22.48 4.54 -1.80
CA LYS A 189 -22.52 3.88 -3.11
C LYS A 189 -22.11 4.90 -4.17
N GLY A 190 -21.09 4.59 -4.96
CA GLY A 190 -20.44 5.52 -5.90
C GLY A 190 -19.08 6.01 -5.38
N THR A 191 -18.75 7.27 -5.66
CA THR A 191 -17.45 7.85 -5.30
C THR A 191 -17.33 8.09 -3.80
N ASN A 192 -16.20 7.68 -3.23
CA ASN A 192 -15.79 7.99 -1.88
C ASN A 192 -14.44 8.70 -1.94
N GLU A 193 -14.27 9.73 -1.12
CA GLU A 193 -13.11 10.62 -1.17
C GLU A 193 -12.40 10.64 0.19
N LEU A 194 -11.09 10.44 0.15
CA LEU A 194 -10.18 10.67 1.25
C LEU A 194 -9.39 11.95 0.97
N LYS A 195 -9.53 12.92 1.87
CA LYS A 195 -8.72 14.13 1.95
C LYS A 195 -7.64 13.94 3.00
N VAL A 196 -6.42 14.29 2.65
CA VAL A 196 -5.26 14.28 3.55
C VAL A 196 -4.67 15.68 3.59
N VAL A 197 -4.50 16.22 4.79
CA VAL A 197 -3.74 17.46 5.00
C VAL A 197 -2.39 17.10 5.59
N THR A 198 -1.31 17.45 4.88
CA THR A 198 0.06 17.19 5.33
C THR A 198 0.51 18.22 6.39
N PRO A 199 1.61 17.98 7.10
CA PRO A 199 2.14 18.91 8.10
C PRO A 199 2.47 20.31 7.54
N ARG A 200 2.76 20.43 6.24
CA ARG A 200 2.98 21.72 5.55
C ARG A 200 1.74 22.23 4.83
N GLU A 201 0.56 21.88 5.34
CA GLU A 201 -0.75 22.34 4.87
C GLU A 201 -1.05 21.99 3.40
N GLN A 202 -0.33 21.01 2.84
CA GLN A 202 -0.64 20.52 1.50
C GLN A 202 -1.91 19.66 1.57
N ILE A 203 -2.88 19.95 0.71
CA ILE A 203 -4.09 19.16 0.60
C ILE A 203 -3.94 18.15 -0.54
N LEU A 204 -4.23 16.89 -0.23
CA LEU A 204 -4.19 15.75 -1.14
C LEU A 204 -5.56 15.09 -1.18
N TYR A 205 -5.95 14.64 -2.37
CA TYR A 205 -7.21 13.96 -2.57
C TYR A 205 -7.00 12.59 -3.23
N TYR A 206 -7.66 11.60 -2.63
CA TYR A 206 -7.71 10.22 -3.11
C TYR A 206 -9.16 9.78 -3.23
N GLU A 207 -9.49 9.00 -4.25
CA GLU A 207 -10.85 8.51 -4.46
C GLU A 207 -10.89 7.01 -4.78
N TYR A 208 -12.05 6.40 -4.51
CA TYR A 208 -12.41 5.08 -5.01
C TYR A 208 -13.92 4.97 -5.26
N GLN A 209 -14.31 3.94 -6.02
CA GLN A 209 -15.72 3.62 -6.24
C GLN A 209 -16.11 2.41 -5.40
N PHE A 210 -17.34 2.45 -4.90
CA PHE A 210 -17.90 1.39 -4.09
C PHE A 210 -19.32 1.06 -4.54
N ASP A 211 -19.57 -0.23 -4.81
CA ASP A 211 -20.92 -0.76 -4.99
C ASP A 211 -21.01 -2.13 -4.33
N HIS A 212 -21.37 -2.16 -3.05
CA HIS A 212 -21.34 -3.33 -2.14
C HIS A 212 -19.95 -3.95 -1.93
N LYS A 213 -18.99 -3.65 -2.81
CA LYS A 213 -17.58 -4.02 -2.78
C LYS A 213 -16.75 -2.91 -3.42
N PHE A 214 -15.44 -2.93 -3.15
CA PHE A 214 -14.48 -2.09 -3.86
C PHE A 214 -14.50 -2.37 -5.37
N ILE A 215 -14.48 -1.32 -6.19
CA ILE A 215 -14.42 -1.43 -7.64
C ILE A 215 -12.99 -1.14 -8.10
N PHE A 216 -12.34 -2.17 -8.65
CA PHE A 216 -10.99 -2.09 -9.18
C PHE A 216 -10.92 -1.22 -10.44
N TYR A 217 -9.96 -0.30 -10.47
CA TYR A 217 -9.65 0.49 -11.66
C TYR A 217 -8.41 -0.06 -12.35
N ALA A 218 -8.55 -0.46 -13.62
CA ALA A 218 -7.51 -1.13 -14.39
C ALA A 218 -6.44 -0.17 -14.99
N GLU A 219 -6.52 1.14 -14.75
CA GLU A 219 -5.84 2.15 -15.60
C GLU A 219 -4.72 2.97 -14.94
N GLU A 220 -4.18 2.60 -13.78
CA GLU A 220 -3.00 3.31 -13.25
C GLU A 220 -1.69 2.59 -13.59
N GLU A 221 -1.01 3.07 -14.63
CA GLU A 221 0.41 2.79 -14.87
C GLU A 221 1.23 3.21 -13.64
N ILE A 222 1.88 2.23 -13.01
CA ILE A 222 2.90 2.47 -11.99
C ILE A 222 4.12 3.10 -12.69
N ASN A 223 4.31 4.41 -12.55
CA ASN A 223 5.55 5.10 -12.92
C ASN A 223 6.71 4.75 -11.99
#